data_AF-A0A1H9W0P7-F1
#
_entry.id   AF-A0A1H9W0P7-F1
#
_cell.length_a   1.000
_cell.length_b   1.000
_cell.length_c   1.000
_cell.angle_alpha   90.00
_cell.angle_beta   90.00
_cell.angle_gamma   90.00
#
_symmetry.space_group_name_H-M   'P 1'
#
loop_
_entity.id
_entity.type
_entity.pdbx_description
1 polymer ?
#
loop_
_entity_poly.entity_id
_entity_poly.type
_entity_poly.pdbx_seq_one_letter_code
_entity_poly.pdbx_strand_id
1 'polypeptide(L)'
;MGAPDHAAAGERRCPGCGAALAAANTGRLCIKCHREHYDQLDKPPVDLGEDFFDTDEFRAAFESQHIGKVFRAYRYHMRHLWLFGKALNQELLGRWLGLTQAQISKLEKGKPEQNLETLRYYARTLHLPQHLLWFDLSTQSRIERPRRITAHQVPFSSREAGSVDLAETSEAFGPEIAEHIRRSQAEWLRVRRVGSSRGRELAETAAWLYPSGQRALGGHVLTGPGWLLEEPVELDSVKLAFSDADQPTPHLGPVDHVLPLSDRGDRYGSYSRAVRDLVRPRLLENRLSYRLLDVSTAGGYGLTFGTTTFFEVFDAKEYLAHEFKAAWLAAGGSVPTWDALPLRSALGDPFDPARMLMSPGISTLTIRKDTHGEHRFVVHQRDGSAVADGGGMCTVMPSGEFQPSSFAAVDVDNDFSLWRNIMREYSEEFLGNPEHDGSGARSIDYAGDEPFRSFEQARTDGRFRLWHYGLVMDPLTLGASQRTVAVVDGEVFDRLFTGLVATNDEGHIVGEGGRADMPFTAEAISRLESRFSASSLTLLRLAWRDRHHLLG
;
A
#
# COMPACT_ATOMS: atom_id res chain seq x y z
N MET A 1 -54.91 -36.58 37.73
CA MET A 1 -54.60 -35.68 36.60
C MET A 1 -54.24 -34.32 37.18
N GLY A 2 -52.95 -34.07 37.39
CA GLY A 2 -52.40 -32.76 37.68
C GLY A 2 -51.23 -32.57 36.73
N ALA A 3 -51.41 -31.69 35.74
CA ALA A 3 -50.40 -31.37 34.74
C ALA A 3 -49.23 -30.61 35.41
N PRO A 4 -47.99 -30.77 34.92
CA PRO A 4 -46.81 -30.30 35.62
C PRO A 4 -46.59 -28.78 35.45
N ASP A 5 -46.06 -28.18 36.51
CA ASP A 5 -45.50 -26.83 36.55
C ASP A 5 -44.46 -26.64 35.45
N HIS A 6 -44.78 -25.80 34.46
CA HIS A 6 -43.77 -25.26 33.56
C HIS A 6 -43.04 -24.12 34.27
N ALA A 7 -41.88 -24.45 34.84
CA ALA A 7 -40.89 -23.50 35.30
C ALA A 7 -40.68 -22.41 34.23
N ALA A 8 -40.84 -21.14 34.63
CA ALA A 8 -40.64 -19.97 33.79
C ALA A 8 -39.22 -19.99 33.22
N ALA A 9 -39.09 -20.35 31.94
CA ALA A 9 -37.84 -20.26 31.20
C ALA A 9 -37.43 -18.78 31.12
N GLY A 10 -36.32 -18.44 31.78
CA GLY A 10 -35.77 -17.09 31.76
C GLY A 10 -35.62 -16.60 30.33
N GLU A 11 -36.17 -15.41 30.07
CA GLU A 11 -36.17 -14.77 28.76
C GLU A 11 -34.71 -14.55 28.29
N ARG A 12 -34.22 -15.39 27.37
CA ARG A 12 -32.83 -15.28 26.87
C ARG A 12 -32.68 -13.95 26.14
N ARG A 13 -31.71 -13.13 26.56
CA ARG A 13 -31.43 -11.81 25.97
C ARG A 13 -30.13 -11.80 25.18
N CYS A 14 -30.11 -11.03 24.11
CA CYS A 14 -28.94 -10.79 23.29
C CYS A 14 -27.89 -10.01 24.10
N PRO A 15 -26.65 -10.51 24.25
CA PRO A 15 -25.60 -9.78 24.96
C PRO A 15 -25.15 -8.51 24.22
N GLY A 16 -25.34 -8.42 22.90
CA GLY A 16 -24.93 -7.25 22.12
C GLY A 16 -25.90 -6.06 22.16
N CYS A 17 -27.19 -6.28 22.46
CA CYS A 17 -28.18 -5.19 22.47
C CYS A 17 -29.29 -5.31 23.53
N GLY A 18 -29.25 -6.33 24.38
CA GLY A 18 -30.23 -6.58 25.45
C GLY A 18 -31.61 -7.06 25.00
N ALA A 19 -31.85 -7.20 23.69
CA ALA A 19 -33.14 -7.62 23.14
C ALA A 19 -33.47 -9.09 23.46
N ALA A 20 -34.74 -9.41 23.72
CA ALA A 20 -35.20 -10.79 23.91
C ALA A 20 -34.99 -11.62 22.63
N LEU A 21 -34.39 -12.80 22.78
CA LEU A 21 -34.16 -13.74 21.69
C LEU A 21 -35.45 -14.55 21.45
N ALA A 22 -35.90 -14.58 20.20
CA ALA A 22 -37.03 -15.40 19.80
C ALA A 22 -36.79 -16.87 20.16
N ALA A 23 -37.85 -17.61 20.51
CA ALA A 23 -37.76 -19.02 20.90
C ALA A 23 -37.12 -19.90 19.81
N ALA A 24 -37.27 -19.53 18.53
CA ALA A 24 -36.66 -20.21 17.39
C ALA A 24 -35.18 -19.84 17.12
N ASN A 25 -34.64 -18.82 17.79
CA ASN A 25 -33.24 -18.43 17.61
C ASN A 25 -32.33 -19.31 18.48
N THR A 26 -31.62 -20.25 17.87
CA THR A 26 -30.70 -21.15 18.58
C THR A 26 -29.35 -20.49 18.90
N GLY A 27 -29.04 -19.31 18.34
CA GLY A 27 -27.79 -18.58 18.56
C GLY A 27 -27.80 -17.71 19.82
N ARG A 28 -26.62 -17.19 20.19
CA ARG A 28 -26.43 -16.35 21.38
C ARG A 28 -26.72 -14.85 21.11
N LEU A 29 -26.75 -14.44 19.84
CA LEU A 29 -27.04 -13.07 19.38
C LEU A 29 -28.42 -12.97 18.71
N CYS A 30 -29.06 -11.79 18.75
CA CYS A 30 -30.26 -11.53 17.96
C CYS A 30 -29.92 -11.40 16.48
N ILE A 31 -30.90 -11.53 15.58
CA ILE A 31 -30.66 -11.50 14.11
C ILE A 31 -29.93 -10.24 13.65
N LYS A 32 -30.23 -9.08 14.26
CA LYS A 32 -29.59 -7.80 13.94
C LYS A 32 -28.11 -7.78 14.36
N CYS A 33 -27.82 -8.00 15.64
CA CYS A 33 -26.43 -8.05 16.14
C CYS A 33 -25.64 -9.21 15.54
N HIS A 34 -26.30 -10.32 15.22
CA HIS A 34 -25.70 -11.39 14.44
C HIS A 34 -25.26 -10.87 13.07
N ARG A 35 -26.11 -10.17 12.33
CA ARG A 35 -25.75 -9.63 11.01
C ARG A 35 -24.61 -8.63 11.10
N GLU A 36 -24.69 -7.69 12.05
CA GLU A 36 -23.64 -6.69 12.29
C GLU A 36 -22.30 -7.33 12.67
N HIS A 37 -22.29 -8.27 13.62
CA HIS A 37 -21.06 -8.96 14.03
C HIS A 37 -20.52 -9.91 12.94
N TYR A 38 -21.38 -10.51 12.12
CA TYR A 38 -20.97 -11.39 11.02
C TYR A 38 -20.41 -10.61 9.83
N ASP A 39 -20.98 -9.44 9.54
CA ASP A 39 -20.49 -8.53 8.49
C ASP A 39 -19.15 -7.89 8.89
N GLN A 40 -18.96 -7.58 10.19
CA GLN A 40 -17.73 -7.03 10.79
C GLN A 40 -16.56 -8.03 10.94
N LEU A 41 -16.75 -9.33 10.67
CA LEU A 41 -15.64 -10.29 10.69
C LEU A 41 -14.75 -10.10 9.46
N ASP A 42 -13.92 -9.07 9.48
CA ASP A 42 -12.99 -8.75 8.38
C ASP A 42 -11.81 -9.73 8.31
N LYS A 43 -11.53 -10.46 9.39
CA LYS A 43 -10.46 -11.47 9.51
C LYS A 43 -10.92 -12.72 10.26
N PRO A 44 -10.26 -13.88 10.04
CA PRO A 44 -10.51 -15.08 10.83
C PRO A 44 -10.10 -14.84 12.29
N PRO A 45 -10.77 -15.46 13.28
CA PRO A 45 -10.42 -15.29 14.68
C PRO A 45 -8.99 -15.75 14.98
N VAL A 46 -8.20 -14.90 15.64
CA VAL A 46 -6.79 -15.16 15.98
C VAL A 46 -6.63 -15.99 17.27
N ASP A 47 -7.66 -16.03 18.11
CA ASP A 47 -7.68 -16.71 19.43
C ASP A 47 -8.34 -18.11 19.37
N LEU A 48 -8.13 -18.83 18.28
CA LEU A 48 -8.53 -20.23 18.17
C LEU A 48 -7.43 -21.08 18.82
N GLY A 49 -7.65 -21.46 20.08
CA GLY A 49 -6.75 -22.34 20.83
C GLY A 49 -6.57 -23.72 20.18
N GLU A 50 -5.58 -24.49 20.63
CA GLU A 50 -5.33 -25.84 20.10
C GLU A 50 -6.55 -26.78 20.23
N ASP A 51 -7.38 -26.54 21.23
CA ASP A 51 -8.65 -27.23 21.48
C ASP A 51 -9.68 -27.04 20.35
N PHE A 52 -9.61 -25.94 19.60
CA PHE A 52 -10.46 -25.72 18.42
C PHE A 52 -10.12 -26.70 17.28
N PHE A 53 -8.87 -27.12 17.17
CA PHE A 53 -8.42 -28.00 16.10
C PHE A 53 -8.40 -29.49 16.50
N ASP A 54 -8.55 -29.79 17.80
CA ASP A 54 -8.57 -31.16 18.33
C ASP A 54 -9.99 -31.77 18.28
N THR A 55 -10.50 -31.97 17.04
CA THR A 55 -11.73 -32.72 16.79
C THR A 55 -11.49 -33.85 15.80
N ASP A 56 -12.33 -34.89 15.84
CA ASP A 56 -12.22 -36.03 14.92
C ASP A 56 -12.44 -35.60 13.45
N GLU A 57 -13.28 -34.58 13.20
CA GLU A 57 -13.48 -34.01 11.88
C GLU A 57 -12.24 -33.29 11.34
N PHE A 58 -11.54 -32.51 12.18
CA PHE A 58 -10.29 -31.87 11.80
C PHE A 58 -9.19 -32.91 11.58
N ARG A 59 -9.08 -33.91 12.47
CA ARG A 59 -8.09 -35.00 12.33
C ARG A 59 -8.27 -35.74 11.00
N ALA A 60 -9.51 -36.15 10.67
CA ALA A 60 -9.82 -36.79 9.40
C ALA A 60 -9.58 -35.86 8.18
N ALA A 61 -9.83 -34.56 8.30
CA ALA A 61 -9.58 -33.60 7.25
C ALA A 61 -8.07 -33.43 6.97
N PHE A 62 -7.25 -33.28 8.00
CA PHE A 62 -5.80 -33.15 7.88
C PHE A 62 -5.13 -34.45 7.38
N GLU A 63 -5.55 -35.62 7.88
CA GLU A 63 -5.05 -36.93 7.42
C GLU A 63 -5.33 -37.16 5.93
N SER A 64 -6.43 -36.61 5.42
CA SER A 64 -6.78 -36.73 4.00
C SER A 64 -5.96 -35.84 3.05
N GLN A 65 -5.06 -35.02 3.59
CA GLN A 65 -4.18 -34.11 2.85
C GLN A 65 -4.93 -33.20 1.86
N HIS A 66 -6.13 -32.74 2.26
CA HIS A 66 -7.04 -32.02 1.39
C HIS A 66 -7.49 -30.72 2.04
N ILE A 67 -6.92 -29.60 1.61
CA ILE A 67 -7.18 -28.29 2.25
C ILE A 67 -8.65 -27.87 2.18
N GLY A 68 -9.36 -28.21 1.11
CA GLY A 68 -10.81 -28.00 1.03
C GLY A 68 -11.62 -28.75 2.10
N LYS A 69 -11.19 -29.94 2.54
CA LYS A 69 -11.85 -30.62 3.66
C LYS A 69 -11.54 -29.93 4.99
N VAL A 70 -10.35 -29.35 5.13
CA VAL A 70 -9.97 -28.53 6.29
C VAL A 70 -10.82 -27.25 6.33
N PHE A 71 -11.06 -26.59 5.20
CA PHE A 71 -11.96 -25.43 5.10
C PHE A 71 -13.38 -25.79 5.53
N ARG A 72 -13.87 -26.94 5.09
CA ARG A 72 -15.19 -27.44 5.48
C ARG A 72 -15.25 -27.73 6.99
N ALA A 73 -14.27 -28.42 7.56
CA ALA A 73 -14.20 -28.68 9.00
C ALA A 73 -14.17 -27.37 9.80
N TYR A 74 -13.36 -26.41 9.37
CA TYR A 74 -13.26 -25.07 9.97
C TYR A 74 -14.60 -24.33 9.93
N ARG A 75 -15.27 -24.26 8.77
CA ARG A 75 -16.56 -23.56 8.61
C ARG A 75 -17.66 -24.15 9.48
N TYR A 76 -17.69 -25.47 9.62
CA TYR A 76 -18.72 -26.21 10.35
C TYR A 76 -18.37 -26.48 11.82
N HIS A 77 -17.27 -25.92 12.32
CA HIS A 77 -16.84 -26.16 13.69
C HIS A 77 -17.93 -25.79 14.72
N MET A 78 -18.07 -26.62 15.75
CA MET A 78 -19.14 -26.48 16.76
C MET A 78 -19.13 -25.10 17.45
N ARG A 79 -17.96 -24.49 17.61
CA ARG A 79 -17.83 -23.13 18.17
C ARG A 79 -18.56 -22.08 17.32
N HIS A 80 -18.50 -22.17 16.00
CA HIS A 80 -19.24 -21.27 15.10
C HIS A 80 -20.74 -21.56 15.12
N LEU A 81 -21.13 -22.83 15.16
CA LEU A 81 -22.53 -23.22 15.30
C LEU A 81 -23.11 -22.74 16.65
N TRP A 82 -22.34 -22.75 17.73
CA TRP A 82 -22.77 -22.28 19.05
C TRP A 82 -22.83 -20.75 19.13
N LEU A 83 -21.83 -20.04 18.59
CA LEU A 83 -21.79 -18.57 18.61
C LEU A 83 -22.81 -17.95 17.64
N PHE A 84 -22.90 -18.49 16.43
CA PHE A 84 -23.63 -17.89 15.32
C PHE A 84 -24.91 -18.64 14.94
N GLY A 85 -25.16 -19.83 15.51
CA GLY A 85 -26.33 -20.66 15.18
C GLY A 85 -26.26 -21.37 13.82
N LYS A 86 -25.20 -21.11 13.03
CA LYS A 86 -24.95 -21.68 11.70
C LYS A 86 -23.45 -21.76 11.41
N ALA A 87 -23.08 -22.58 10.43
CA ALA A 87 -21.72 -22.64 9.93
C ALA A 87 -21.32 -21.30 9.29
N LEU A 88 -20.01 -21.02 9.25
CA LEU A 88 -19.48 -19.92 8.44
C LEU A 88 -19.93 -20.11 6.98
N ASN A 89 -20.23 -19.05 6.23
CA ASN A 89 -20.58 -19.15 4.80
C ASN A 89 -19.31 -19.09 3.92
N GLN A 90 -19.41 -19.57 2.67
CA GLN A 90 -18.23 -19.80 1.83
C GLN A 90 -17.68 -18.46 1.32
N GLU A 91 -18.56 -17.46 1.22
CA GLU A 91 -18.24 -16.08 0.88
C GLU A 91 -17.38 -15.40 1.94
N LEU A 92 -17.69 -15.56 3.23
CA LEU A 92 -16.91 -15.01 4.34
C LEU A 92 -15.54 -15.68 4.46
N LEU A 93 -15.49 -17.01 4.37
CA LEU A 93 -14.21 -17.73 4.31
C LEU A 93 -13.40 -17.29 3.08
N GLY A 94 -14.08 -17.11 1.95
CA GLY A 94 -13.48 -16.60 0.72
C GLY A 94 -12.86 -15.23 0.91
N ARG A 95 -13.60 -14.29 1.49
CA ARG A 95 -13.14 -12.93 1.79
C ARG A 95 -11.85 -12.92 2.61
N TRP A 96 -11.74 -13.78 3.64
CA TRP A 96 -10.51 -13.90 4.43
C TRP A 96 -9.33 -14.43 3.63
N LEU A 97 -9.59 -15.35 2.70
CA LEU A 97 -8.56 -16.01 1.90
C LEU A 97 -8.27 -15.29 0.58
N GLY A 98 -8.94 -14.19 0.25
CA GLY A 98 -8.85 -13.55 -1.07
C GLY A 98 -9.43 -14.41 -2.20
N LEU A 99 -10.46 -15.22 -1.90
CA LEU A 99 -11.12 -16.14 -2.82
C LEU A 99 -12.61 -15.81 -2.95
N THR A 100 -13.18 -16.09 -4.12
CA THR A 100 -14.64 -16.04 -4.34
C THR A 100 -15.35 -17.23 -3.69
N GLN A 101 -16.65 -17.08 -3.42
CA GLN A 101 -17.50 -18.16 -2.90
C GLN A 101 -17.46 -19.41 -3.81
N ALA A 102 -17.42 -19.22 -5.13
CA ALA A 102 -17.33 -20.30 -6.10
C ALA A 102 -15.99 -21.06 -6.03
N GLN A 103 -14.87 -20.36 -5.80
CA GLN A 103 -13.56 -20.97 -5.61
C GLN A 103 -13.49 -21.80 -4.33
N ILE A 104 -14.05 -21.30 -3.21
CA ILE A 104 -14.15 -22.09 -1.97
C ILE A 104 -14.99 -23.35 -2.19
N SER A 105 -16.14 -23.24 -2.86
CA SER A 105 -16.97 -24.40 -3.20
C SER A 105 -16.24 -25.44 -4.06
N LYS A 106 -15.45 -24.97 -5.03
CA LYS A 106 -14.61 -25.82 -5.87
C LYS A 106 -13.49 -26.49 -5.08
N LEU A 107 -12.83 -25.77 -4.17
CA LEU A 107 -11.81 -26.33 -3.29
C LEU A 107 -12.41 -27.36 -2.32
N GLU A 108 -13.61 -27.14 -1.77
CA GLU A 108 -14.26 -28.09 -0.85
C GLU A 108 -14.72 -29.40 -1.51
N LYS A 109 -15.02 -29.38 -2.82
CA LYS A 109 -15.59 -30.52 -3.56
C LYS A 109 -14.66 -31.15 -4.60
N GLY A 110 -13.63 -30.40 -5.00
CA GLY A 110 -12.74 -30.72 -6.11
C GLY A 110 -11.61 -31.66 -5.72
N LYS A 111 -10.53 -31.62 -6.52
CA LYS A 111 -9.30 -32.34 -6.20
C LYS A 111 -8.50 -31.58 -5.14
N PRO A 112 -7.62 -32.26 -4.36
CA PRO A 112 -6.73 -31.59 -3.44
C PRO A 112 -5.87 -30.53 -4.13
N GLU A 113 -5.73 -29.36 -3.52
CA GLU A 113 -4.76 -28.33 -3.93
C GLU A 113 -3.34 -28.88 -3.74
N GLN A 114 -2.49 -28.74 -4.74
CA GLN A 114 -1.12 -29.26 -4.75
C GLN A 114 -0.07 -28.15 -4.65
N ASN A 115 -0.44 -26.89 -4.89
CA ASN A 115 0.49 -25.78 -4.76
C ASN A 115 0.84 -25.54 -3.27
N LEU A 116 2.09 -25.85 -2.89
CA LEU A 116 2.59 -25.73 -1.52
C LEU A 116 2.58 -24.28 -1.00
N GLU A 117 2.80 -23.28 -1.86
CA GLU A 117 2.78 -21.87 -1.45
C GLU A 117 1.36 -21.41 -1.15
N THR A 118 0.41 -21.80 -2.00
CA THR A 118 -1.02 -21.57 -1.79
C THR A 118 -1.50 -22.25 -0.50
N LEU A 119 -1.09 -23.49 -0.25
CA LEU A 119 -1.39 -24.22 0.98
C LEU A 119 -0.84 -23.53 2.23
N ARG A 120 0.40 -23.02 2.16
CA ARG A 120 1.03 -22.24 3.25
C ARG A 120 0.29 -20.95 3.53
N TYR A 121 -0.11 -20.24 2.49
CA TYR A 121 -0.89 -19.02 2.62
C TYR A 121 -2.21 -19.29 3.35
N TYR A 122 -2.99 -20.27 2.89
CA TYR A 122 -4.25 -20.65 3.53
C TYR A 122 -4.07 -21.04 5.00
N ALA A 123 -3.02 -21.81 5.29
CA ALA A 123 -2.72 -22.24 6.65
C ALA A 123 -2.33 -21.08 7.57
N ARG A 124 -1.54 -20.11 7.09
CA ARG A 124 -1.18 -18.92 7.86
C ARG A 124 -2.40 -18.02 8.11
N THR A 125 -3.24 -17.83 7.09
CA THR A 125 -4.42 -16.98 7.20
C THR A 125 -5.44 -17.55 8.19
N LEU A 126 -5.68 -18.86 8.18
CA LEU A 126 -6.60 -19.51 9.13
C LEU A 126 -5.93 -19.92 10.45
N HIS A 127 -4.68 -19.52 10.68
CA HIS A 127 -3.90 -19.86 11.86
C HIS A 127 -3.85 -21.37 12.14
N LEU A 128 -3.72 -22.19 11.09
CA LEU A 128 -3.69 -23.65 11.20
C LEU A 128 -2.38 -24.10 11.89
N PRO A 129 -2.45 -24.95 12.93
CA PRO A 129 -1.27 -25.40 13.64
C PRO A 129 -0.31 -26.22 12.76
N GLN A 130 0.98 -25.88 12.76
CA GLN A 130 2.02 -26.58 11.99
C GLN A 130 2.01 -28.10 12.22
N HIS A 131 1.76 -28.56 13.44
CA HIS A 131 1.83 -29.98 13.78
C HIS A 131 0.69 -30.83 13.18
N LEU A 132 -0.35 -30.20 12.63
CA LEU A 132 -1.47 -30.87 11.95
C LEU A 132 -1.32 -30.87 10.42
N LEU A 133 -0.44 -30.03 9.88
CA LEU A 133 -0.25 -29.90 8.44
C LEU A 133 0.60 -31.04 7.89
N TRP A 134 0.25 -31.55 6.72
CA TRP A 134 1.05 -32.53 5.97
C TRP A 134 2.19 -31.88 5.16
N PHE A 135 2.43 -30.58 5.37
CA PHE A 135 3.45 -29.78 4.72
C PHE A 135 4.04 -28.75 5.69
N ASP A 136 5.26 -28.31 5.43
CA ASP A 136 5.98 -27.36 6.28
C ASP A 136 5.63 -25.90 5.94
N LEU A 137 5.33 -25.08 6.95
CA LEU A 137 5.11 -23.63 6.83
C LEU A 137 6.41 -22.84 6.67
N SER A 138 7.56 -23.45 6.91
CA SER A 138 8.87 -22.86 6.61
C SER A 138 9.45 -23.45 5.32
N THR A 139 10.17 -22.64 4.54
CA THR A 139 10.92 -23.06 3.34
C THR A 139 12.24 -23.75 3.70
N GLN A 140 12.62 -23.80 4.98
CA GLN A 140 13.81 -24.50 5.46
C GLN A 140 13.48 -25.97 5.70
N SER A 141 13.77 -26.85 4.73
CA SER A 141 13.60 -28.29 4.93
C SER A 141 14.81 -28.92 5.64
N ARG A 142 14.51 -29.66 6.72
CA ARG A 142 15.21 -30.83 7.29
C ARG A 142 16.56 -30.64 8.00
N ILE A 143 16.50 -30.57 9.33
CA ILE A 143 17.37 -31.36 10.22
C ILE A 143 16.50 -32.05 11.29
N GLU A 144 16.82 -33.31 11.54
CA GLU A 144 16.11 -34.32 12.31
C GLU A 144 15.78 -33.96 13.78
N ARG A 145 14.66 -34.52 14.27
CA ARG A 145 14.35 -34.60 15.71
C ARG A 145 15.47 -35.32 16.49
N PRO A 146 15.74 -34.90 17.73
CA PRO A 146 15.49 -35.82 18.84
C PRO A 146 14.80 -35.21 20.07
N ARG A 147 13.79 -35.95 20.51
CA ARG A 147 13.26 -36.22 21.87
C ARG A 147 13.34 -35.17 23.00
N ARG A 148 12.13 -34.79 23.42
CA ARG A 148 11.60 -34.66 24.81
C ARG A 148 12.62 -34.62 25.95
N ILE A 149 12.62 -33.50 26.67
CA ILE A 149 12.70 -33.47 28.13
C ILE A 149 11.56 -32.61 28.66
N THR A 150 10.86 -33.16 29.65
CA THR A 150 9.64 -32.69 30.30
C THR A 150 9.91 -31.69 31.43
N ALA A 151 8.90 -30.85 31.64
CA ALA A 151 8.47 -30.21 32.90
C ALA A 151 9.31 -29.02 33.42
N HIS A 152 8.68 -27.83 33.49
CA HIS A 152 7.99 -27.41 34.72
C HIS A 152 7.03 -26.23 34.47
N GLN A 153 5.77 -26.40 34.90
CA GLN A 153 4.78 -25.37 35.20
C GLN A 153 5.30 -24.52 36.39
N VAL A 154 4.95 -23.23 36.61
CA VAL A 154 3.64 -22.61 36.92
C VAL A 154 3.81 -21.04 36.87
N PRO A 155 2.78 -20.20 37.10
CA PRO A 155 1.81 -19.61 36.16
C PRO A 155 2.02 -18.10 35.90
N PHE A 156 1.60 -17.58 34.73
CA PHE A 156 1.27 -16.15 34.60
C PHE A 156 -0.10 -15.99 33.95
N SER A 157 -0.98 -15.27 34.66
CA SER A 157 -2.38 -15.04 34.34
C SER A 157 -2.50 -14.09 33.15
N SER A 158 -2.96 -14.61 32.02
CA SER A 158 -3.40 -13.85 30.85
C SER A 158 -4.86 -13.43 31.02
N ARG A 159 -5.12 -12.12 31.02
CA ARG A 159 -6.43 -11.55 30.72
C ARG A 159 -6.36 -10.82 29.37
N GLU A 160 -7.37 -11.09 28.58
CA GLU A 160 -7.56 -10.79 27.15
C GLU A 160 -7.76 -9.29 26.87
N ALA A 161 -7.30 -8.84 25.71
CA ALA A 161 -7.55 -7.51 25.15
C ALA A 161 -8.33 -7.63 23.84
N GLY A 162 -9.66 -7.65 23.95
CA GLY A 162 -10.59 -7.40 22.85
C GLY A 162 -10.72 -5.89 22.58
N SER A 163 -11.17 -5.54 21.37
CA SER A 163 -11.45 -4.16 20.94
C SER A 163 -12.52 -3.52 21.82
N VAL A 164 -12.21 -2.36 22.38
CA VAL A 164 -13.07 -1.69 23.36
C VAL A 164 -13.57 -0.35 22.79
N ASP A 165 -14.85 -0.08 22.99
CA ASP A 165 -15.49 1.19 22.69
C ASP A 165 -14.75 2.36 23.39
N LEU A 166 -14.67 3.54 22.78
CA LEU A 166 -13.94 4.69 23.37
C LEU A 166 -14.53 5.16 24.72
N ALA A 167 -15.75 4.70 25.06
CA ALA A 167 -16.37 4.87 26.36
C ALA A 167 -16.03 3.75 27.37
N GLU A 168 -15.75 2.53 26.91
CA GLU A 168 -15.42 1.36 27.75
C GLU A 168 -13.90 1.25 28.03
N THR A 169 -13.02 1.83 27.19
CA THR A 169 -11.55 1.85 27.44
C THR A 169 -11.16 2.62 28.71
N SER A 170 -12.05 3.51 29.17
CA SER A 170 -11.92 4.26 30.43
C SER A 170 -12.09 3.40 31.68
N GLU A 171 -12.65 2.19 31.58
CA GLU A 171 -12.88 1.30 32.73
C GLU A 171 -11.77 0.24 32.91
N ALA A 172 -11.05 -0.14 31.84
CA ALA A 172 -9.99 -1.15 31.88
C ALA A 172 -8.63 -0.61 32.36
N PHE A 173 -8.31 0.63 31.98
CA PHE A 173 -7.19 1.40 32.52
C PHE A 173 -7.80 2.65 33.16
N GLY A 174 -7.40 2.98 34.39
CA GLY A 174 -7.98 4.12 35.10
C GLY A 174 -7.99 5.41 34.25
N PRO A 175 -8.85 6.39 34.58
CA PRO A 175 -9.16 7.55 33.73
C PRO A 175 -7.93 8.34 33.27
N GLU A 176 -6.85 8.33 34.06
CA GLU A 176 -5.56 8.97 33.73
C GLU A 176 -4.83 8.31 32.56
N ILE A 177 -4.81 6.98 32.48
CA ILE A 177 -4.15 6.24 31.39
C ILE A 177 -4.95 6.41 30.10
N ALA A 178 -6.28 6.30 30.18
CA ALA A 178 -7.16 6.55 29.04
C ALA A 178 -6.99 7.98 28.48
N GLU A 179 -6.83 8.97 29.35
CA GLU A 179 -6.53 10.34 28.94
C GLU A 179 -5.14 10.49 28.31
N HIS A 180 -4.13 9.80 28.86
CA HIS A 180 -2.79 9.80 28.26
C HIS A 180 -2.79 9.22 26.84
N ILE A 181 -3.48 8.11 26.62
CA ILE A 181 -3.65 7.48 25.30
C ILE A 181 -4.34 8.45 24.34
N ARG A 182 -5.49 9.02 24.74
CA ARG A 182 -6.23 9.99 23.90
C ARG A 182 -5.37 11.17 23.49
N ARG A 183 -4.60 11.74 24.43
CA ARG A 183 -3.70 12.86 24.16
C ARG A 183 -2.59 12.47 23.19
N SER A 184 -1.97 11.30 23.37
CA SER A 184 -0.93 10.82 22.46
C SER A 184 -1.46 10.63 21.04
N GLN A 185 -2.65 10.07 20.87
CA GLN A 185 -3.26 9.85 19.55
C GLN A 185 -3.68 11.17 18.90
N ALA A 186 -4.30 12.08 19.67
CA ALA A 186 -4.71 13.39 19.18
C ALA A 186 -3.51 14.24 18.72
N GLU A 187 -2.41 14.21 19.48
CA GLU A 187 -1.18 14.92 19.12
C GLU A 187 -0.55 14.35 17.85
N TRP A 188 -0.45 13.02 17.74
CA TRP A 188 0.07 12.38 16.53
C TRP A 188 -0.78 12.71 15.29
N LEU A 189 -2.12 12.69 15.42
CA LEU A 189 -3.03 13.11 14.34
C LEU A 189 -2.87 14.59 14.00
N ARG A 190 -2.63 15.46 14.99
CA ARG A 190 -2.34 16.89 14.79
C ARG A 190 -1.08 17.08 13.95
N VAL A 191 0.03 16.45 14.34
CA VAL A 191 1.31 16.51 13.62
C VAL A 191 1.17 15.96 12.21
N ARG A 192 0.51 14.79 12.03
CA ARG A 192 0.35 14.17 10.72
C ARG A 192 -0.37 15.09 9.72
N ARG A 193 -1.42 15.78 10.18
CA ARG A 193 -2.27 16.67 9.34
C ARG A 193 -1.58 17.97 8.93
N VAL A 194 -0.41 18.30 9.49
CA VAL A 194 0.34 19.50 9.09
C VAL A 194 0.70 19.42 7.62
N GLY A 195 0.36 20.47 6.85
CA GLY A 195 0.69 20.60 5.43
C GLY A 195 -0.28 19.94 4.46
N SER A 196 -1.39 19.33 4.90
CA SER A 196 -2.35 18.68 4.00
C SER A 196 -3.03 19.62 2.99
N SER A 197 -3.05 20.93 3.24
CA SER A 197 -3.58 21.95 2.31
C SER A 197 -2.50 22.84 1.67
N ARG A 198 -1.23 22.67 2.07
CA ARG A 198 -0.06 23.47 1.63
C ARG A 198 1.21 22.62 1.49
N GLY A 199 1.11 21.41 0.95
CA GLY A 199 2.18 20.38 0.99
C GLY A 199 3.54 20.85 0.43
N ARG A 200 3.52 21.75 -0.57
CA ARG A 200 4.73 22.36 -1.13
C ARG A 200 5.53 23.19 -0.12
N GLU A 201 4.86 23.94 0.76
CA GLU A 201 5.53 24.84 1.71
C GLU A 201 6.43 24.06 2.69
N LEU A 202 5.97 22.91 3.18
CA LEU A 202 6.76 22.06 4.07
C LEU A 202 7.89 21.35 3.35
N ALA A 203 7.64 20.82 2.15
CA ALA A 203 8.67 20.21 1.32
C ALA A 203 9.78 21.23 0.98
N GLU A 204 9.40 22.46 0.64
CA GLU A 204 10.34 23.56 0.43
C GLU A 204 11.10 23.90 1.71
N THR A 205 10.42 23.99 2.86
CA THR A 205 11.05 24.22 4.16
C THR A 205 12.08 23.13 4.48
N ALA A 206 11.75 21.87 4.24
CA ALA A 206 12.65 20.74 4.43
C ALA A 206 13.84 20.75 3.46
N ALA A 207 13.66 21.26 2.23
CA ALA A 207 14.76 21.43 1.28
C ALA A 207 15.86 22.36 1.84
N TRP A 208 15.50 23.34 2.69
CA TRP A 208 16.46 24.27 3.28
C TRP A 208 17.45 23.63 4.26
N LEU A 209 17.20 22.41 4.73
CA LEU A 209 18.17 21.64 5.53
C LEU A 209 19.41 21.24 4.71
N TYR A 210 19.25 21.08 3.40
CA TYR A 210 20.28 20.51 2.52
C TYR A 210 21.07 21.61 1.82
N PRO A 211 22.37 21.44 1.53
CA PRO A 211 23.15 22.40 0.75
C PRO A 211 22.51 22.70 -0.61
N SER A 212 22.72 23.90 -1.14
CA SER A 212 22.15 24.29 -2.45
C SER A 212 22.57 23.36 -3.60
N GLY A 213 23.78 22.79 -3.53
CA GLY A 213 24.26 21.80 -4.51
C GLY A 213 23.54 20.46 -4.50
N GLN A 214 22.71 20.19 -3.48
CA GLN A 214 21.87 18.98 -3.40
C GLN A 214 20.40 19.28 -3.73
N ARG A 215 20.10 20.45 -4.29
CA ARG A 215 18.75 20.85 -4.67
C ARG A 215 18.66 20.97 -6.18
N ALA A 216 17.64 20.38 -6.78
CA ALA A 216 17.44 20.40 -8.23
C ALA A 216 17.03 21.78 -8.74
N LEU A 217 16.85 21.93 -10.05
CA LEU A 217 16.39 23.17 -10.68
C LEU A 217 15.10 23.69 -10.04
N GLY A 218 15.15 24.92 -9.52
CA GLY A 218 14.05 25.54 -8.76
C GLY A 218 14.18 25.39 -7.25
N GLY A 219 15.05 24.51 -6.75
CA GLY A 219 15.43 24.43 -5.33
C GLY A 219 14.43 23.68 -4.43
N HIS A 220 13.39 23.08 -5.01
CA HIS A 220 12.25 22.54 -4.26
C HIS A 220 12.28 21.02 -4.06
N VAL A 221 13.16 20.30 -4.76
CA VAL A 221 13.41 18.87 -4.57
C VAL A 221 14.91 18.60 -4.43
N LEU A 222 15.24 17.46 -3.85
CA LEU A 222 16.62 17.05 -3.64
C LEU A 222 17.13 16.20 -4.80
N THR A 223 18.42 16.33 -5.10
CA THR A 223 19.15 15.48 -6.05
C THR A 223 20.60 15.29 -5.59
N GLY A 224 21.12 14.08 -5.79
CA GLY A 224 22.50 13.72 -5.52
C GLY A 224 23.34 13.57 -6.80
N PRO A 225 24.66 13.35 -6.67
CA PRO A 225 25.51 13.00 -7.80
C PRO A 225 24.96 11.79 -8.56
N GLY A 226 24.81 11.91 -9.88
CA GLY A 226 24.33 10.83 -10.73
C GLY A 226 22.84 10.51 -10.62
N TRP A 227 22.07 11.20 -9.76
CA TRP A 227 20.63 10.97 -9.63
C TRP A 227 19.81 11.67 -10.70
N LEU A 228 19.99 12.98 -10.86
CA LEU A 228 19.32 13.77 -11.90
C LEU A 228 20.29 14.02 -13.05
N LEU A 229 19.87 13.69 -14.26
CA LEU A 229 20.67 13.83 -15.47
C LEU A 229 20.65 15.26 -15.99
N GLU A 230 21.78 15.71 -16.54
CA GLU A 230 21.88 17.02 -17.20
C GLU A 230 21.06 17.07 -18.49
N GLU A 231 21.08 15.98 -19.27
CA GLU A 231 20.28 15.78 -20.47
C GLU A 231 19.46 14.50 -20.33
N PRO A 232 18.20 14.48 -20.82
CA PRO A 232 17.40 13.28 -20.78
C PRO A 232 17.98 12.19 -21.68
N VAL A 233 17.77 10.93 -21.31
CA VAL A 233 18.10 9.77 -22.14
C VAL A 233 16.83 9.07 -22.61
N GLU A 234 16.85 8.44 -23.77
CA GLU A 234 15.73 7.61 -24.23
C GLU A 234 15.44 6.50 -23.20
N LEU A 235 14.17 6.20 -22.94
CA LEU A 235 13.78 5.27 -21.87
C LEU A 235 14.42 3.87 -22.04
N ASP A 236 14.55 3.40 -23.28
CA ASP A 236 15.16 2.09 -23.59
C ASP A 236 16.68 2.04 -23.38
N SER A 237 17.32 3.20 -23.23
CA SER A 237 18.75 3.27 -22.91
C SER A 237 19.05 3.12 -21.42
N VAL A 238 18.02 3.20 -20.56
CA VAL A 238 18.14 2.99 -19.13
C VAL A 238 18.34 1.51 -18.85
N LYS A 239 19.44 1.16 -18.19
CA LYS A 239 19.78 -0.23 -17.85
C LYS A 239 19.12 -0.60 -16.52
N LEU A 240 18.18 -1.52 -16.55
CA LEU A 240 17.60 -2.09 -15.34
C LEU A 240 18.29 -3.42 -15.01
N ALA A 241 18.69 -3.58 -13.75
CA ALA A 241 19.18 -4.84 -13.22
C ALA A 241 18.32 -5.27 -12.04
N PHE A 242 17.93 -6.55 -12.00
CA PHE A 242 17.24 -7.14 -10.86
C PHE A 242 18.21 -8.01 -10.06
N SER A 243 18.10 -7.94 -8.74
CA SER A 243 18.93 -8.68 -7.79
C SER A 243 18.05 -9.46 -6.82
N ASP A 244 18.11 -10.80 -6.93
CA ASP A 244 17.49 -11.74 -5.98
C ASP A 244 18.24 -11.84 -4.65
N ALA A 245 19.39 -11.18 -4.53
CA ALA A 245 20.17 -11.22 -3.29
C ALA A 245 19.37 -10.59 -2.14
N ASP A 246 19.23 -11.36 -1.06
CA ASP A 246 18.63 -10.86 0.17
C ASP A 246 19.47 -9.69 0.70
N GLN A 247 18.88 -8.50 0.70
CA GLN A 247 19.51 -7.29 1.17
C GLN A 247 18.83 -6.84 2.46
N PRO A 248 19.56 -6.71 3.58
CA PRO A 248 18.96 -6.31 4.84
C PRO A 248 18.20 -4.99 4.67
N THR A 249 17.00 -4.93 5.24
CA THR A 249 16.21 -3.71 5.30
C THR A 249 16.91 -2.73 6.25
N PRO A 250 17.27 -1.51 5.82
CA PRO A 250 17.89 -0.53 6.68
C PRO A 250 16.95 -0.15 7.83
N HIS A 251 17.49 -0.08 9.06
CA HIS A 251 16.71 0.31 10.24
C HIS A 251 16.94 1.78 10.57
N LEU A 252 15.86 2.57 10.54
CA LEU A 252 15.81 3.97 10.93
C LEU A 252 15.77 4.12 12.47
N GLY A 253 16.85 3.74 13.16
CA GLY A 253 17.01 3.97 14.61
C GLY A 253 15.80 3.58 15.50
N PRO A 254 15.70 4.11 16.73
CA PRO A 254 14.51 3.96 17.57
C PRO A 254 13.41 4.94 17.15
N VAL A 255 12.28 4.40 16.66
CA VAL A 255 11.15 5.18 16.10
C VAL A 255 10.02 5.49 17.08
N ASP A 256 10.11 5.04 18.34
CA ASP A 256 9.01 5.13 19.32
C ASP A 256 8.51 6.57 19.54
N HIS A 257 9.39 7.56 19.40
CA HIS A 257 9.08 8.97 19.62
C HIS A 257 8.18 9.59 18.54
N VAL A 258 8.07 8.98 17.36
CA VAL A 258 7.17 9.40 16.27
C VAL A 258 5.92 8.54 16.15
N LEU A 259 5.72 7.59 17.07
CA LEU A 259 4.59 6.66 17.08
C LEU A 259 3.61 7.00 18.20
N PRO A 260 2.29 6.92 17.98
CA PRO A 260 1.31 7.14 19.04
C PRO A 260 1.17 5.92 19.95
N LEU A 261 0.47 6.08 21.07
CA LEU A 261 0.01 4.95 21.87
C LEU A 261 -1.22 4.27 21.24
N SER A 262 -1.25 2.95 21.33
CA SER A 262 -2.40 2.10 21.03
C SER A 262 -3.46 2.17 22.14
N ASP A 263 -4.62 1.57 21.89
CA ASP A 263 -5.69 1.37 22.88
C ASP A 263 -5.25 0.54 24.10
N ARG A 264 -4.19 -0.26 23.94
CA ARG A 264 -3.58 -1.06 25.01
C ARG A 264 -2.55 -0.29 25.85
N GLY A 265 -2.25 0.97 25.49
CA GLY A 265 -1.28 1.80 26.20
C GLY A 265 0.18 1.63 25.77
N ASP A 266 0.49 0.66 24.91
CA ASP A 266 1.81 0.50 24.29
C ASP A 266 1.92 1.30 22.99
N ARG A 267 3.14 1.65 22.55
CA ARG A 267 3.37 2.30 21.25
C ARG A 267 2.97 1.36 20.11
N TYR A 268 2.40 1.92 19.03
CA TYR A 268 2.18 1.16 17.80
C TYR A 268 3.49 0.56 17.28
N GLY A 269 3.44 -0.65 16.73
CA GLY A 269 4.62 -1.31 16.17
C GLY A 269 5.09 -0.75 14.82
N SER A 270 4.24 0.02 14.12
CA SER A 270 4.60 0.69 12.87
C SER A 270 3.70 1.88 12.56
N TYR A 271 4.17 2.77 11.69
CA TYR A 271 3.40 3.96 11.28
C TYR A 271 2.15 3.57 10.47
N SER A 272 2.29 2.64 9.52
CA SER A 272 1.25 2.05 8.70
C SER A 272 0.14 1.43 9.55
N ARG A 273 0.49 0.79 10.68
CA ARG A 273 -0.49 0.28 11.63
C ARG A 273 -1.24 1.39 12.34
N ALA A 274 -0.54 2.43 12.80
CA ALA A 274 -1.17 3.61 13.42
C ALA A 274 -2.13 4.32 12.43
N VAL A 275 -1.73 4.48 11.17
CA VAL A 275 -2.59 5.04 10.11
C VAL A 275 -3.83 4.18 9.90
N ARG A 276 -3.66 2.86 9.77
CA ARG A 276 -4.79 1.94 9.58
C ARG A 276 -5.82 2.05 10.70
N ASP A 277 -5.37 2.10 11.95
CA ASP A 277 -6.28 2.03 13.11
C ASP A 277 -6.87 3.40 13.48
N LEU A 278 -6.09 4.48 13.36
CA LEU A 278 -6.47 5.84 13.77
C LEU A 278 -7.00 6.73 12.65
N VAL A 279 -6.48 6.58 11.42
CA VAL A 279 -6.91 7.38 10.25
C VAL A 279 -7.97 6.64 9.45
N ARG A 280 -7.84 5.31 9.30
CA ARG A 280 -8.78 4.43 8.58
C ARG A 280 -9.07 4.88 7.14
N PRO A 281 -8.02 5.06 6.30
CA PRO A 281 -8.22 5.38 4.89
C PRO A 281 -8.95 4.25 4.15
N ARG A 282 -9.66 4.59 3.06
CA ARG A 282 -10.39 3.62 2.23
C ARG A 282 -9.45 2.66 1.49
N LEU A 283 -8.30 3.16 1.03
CA LEU A 283 -7.29 2.40 0.30
C LEU A 283 -5.97 2.48 1.08
N LEU A 284 -5.53 1.36 1.65
CA LEU A 284 -4.23 1.21 2.29
C LEU A 284 -3.84 -0.27 2.34
N GLU A 285 -3.18 -0.70 1.27
CA GLU A 285 -2.80 -2.08 1.04
C GLU A 285 -1.28 -2.24 1.03
N ASN A 286 -0.82 -3.38 1.51
CA ASN A 286 0.61 -3.68 1.48
C ASN A 286 0.93 -4.50 0.24
N ARG A 287 1.43 -3.84 -0.81
CA ARG A 287 1.82 -4.46 -2.07
C ARG A 287 3.33 -4.66 -2.15
N LEU A 288 3.76 -5.59 -3.01
CA LEU A 288 5.17 -5.74 -3.37
C LEU A 288 5.63 -4.51 -4.16
N SER A 289 6.90 -4.13 -4.04
CA SER A 289 7.47 -2.98 -4.73
C SER A 289 8.93 -3.21 -5.11
N TYR A 290 9.40 -2.54 -6.17
CA TYR A 290 10.80 -2.62 -6.57
C TYR A 290 11.65 -1.65 -5.73
N ARG A 291 12.51 -2.22 -4.88
CA ARG A 291 13.44 -1.48 -4.03
C ARG A 291 14.65 -1.06 -4.84
N LEU A 292 15.00 0.23 -4.87
CA LEU A 292 16.25 0.67 -5.48
C LEU A 292 17.45 0.28 -4.58
N LEU A 293 18.47 -0.32 -5.17
CA LEU A 293 19.69 -0.80 -4.50
C LEU A 293 20.95 -0.06 -4.97
N ASP A 294 20.97 0.43 -6.20
CA ASP A 294 22.12 1.16 -6.75
C ASP A 294 21.70 2.08 -7.91
N VAL A 295 22.45 3.17 -8.06
CA VAL A 295 22.35 4.12 -9.18
C VAL A 295 23.74 4.28 -9.79
N SER A 296 23.87 3.96 -11.07
CA SER A 296 25.15 4.04 -11.79
C SER A 296 25.03 4.91 -13.03
N THR A 297 26.03 5.76 -13.23
CA THR A 297 26.23 6.52 -14.48
C THR A 297 27.40 5.99 -15.31
N ALA A 298 28.07 4.94 -14.83
CA ALA A 298 29.22 4.35 -15.48
C ALA A 298 28.78 3.55 -16.72
N GLY A 299 29.10 4.06 -17.92
CA GLY A 299 28.73 3.40 -19.17
C GLY A 299 27.24 3.51 -19.51
N GLY A 300 26.58 4.58 -19.08
CA GLY A 300 25.15 4.85 -19.26
C GLY A 300 24.40 4.95 -17.92
N TYR A 301 23.12 5.32 -17.98
CA TYR A 301 22.28 5.40 -16.78
C TYR A 301 21.72 4.03 -16.41
N GLY A 302 22.04 3.54 -15.21
CA GLY A 302 21.69 2.22 -14.74
C GLY A 302 21.08 2.25 -13.34
N LEU A 303 20.08 1.40 -13.12
CA LEU A 303 19.35 1.27 -11.86
C LEU A 303 19.29 -0.22 -11.48
N THR A 304 19.75 -0.55 -10.28
CA THR A 304 19.65 -1.91 -9.74
C THR A 304 18.53 -1.97 -8.73
N PHE A 305 17.68 -2.99 -8.82
CA PHE A 305 16.54 -3.18 -7.95
C PHE A 305 16.53 -4.56 -7.29
N GLY A 306 15.92 -4.63 -6.11
CA GLY A 306 15.42 -5.85 -5.49
C GLY A 306 13.95 -5.67 -5.13
N THR A 307 13.47 -6.39 -4.12
CA THR A 307 12.08 -6.27 -3.65
C THR A 307 11.98 -5.66 -2.25
N THR A 308 10.87 -4.98 -1.99
CA THR A 308 10.42 -4.50 -0.68
C THR A 308 8.89 -4.50 -0.67
N THR A 309 8.27 -4.17 0.46
CA THR A 309 6.82 -3.90 0.50
C THR A 309 6.51 -2.41 0.61
N PHE A 310 5.33 -2.01 0.15
CA PHE A 310 4.82 -0.64 0.24
C PHE A 310 4.86 -0.12 1.67
N PHE A 311 4.47 -0.92 2.67
CA PHE A 311 4.45 -0.49 4.07
C PHE A 311 5.84 -0.23 4.64
N GLU A 312 6.86 -1.02 4.29
CA GLU A 312 8.21 -0.76 4.80
C GLU A 312 8.73 0.60 4.29
N VAL A 313 8.51 0.91 3.01
CA VAL A 313 8.89 2.19 2.41
C VAL A 313 8.04 3.33 2.96
N PHE A 314 6.72 3.11 3.08
CA PHE A 314 5.77 4.08 3.63
C PHE A 314 6.13 4.43 5.08
N ASP A 315 6.44 3.45 5.91
CA ASP A 315 6.83 3.65 7.30
C ASP A 315 8.10 4.50 7.39
N ALA A 316 9.14 4.16 6.63
CA ALA A 316 10.37 4.93 6.58
C ALA A 316 10.14 6.41 6.19
N LYS A 317 9.36 6.64 5.12
CA LYS A 317 8.98 7.99 4.65
C LYS A 317 8.21 8.76 5.72
N GLU A 318 7.23 8.11 6.34
CA GLU A 318 6.35 8.75 7.32
C GLU A 318 7.04 9.04 8.66
N TYR A 319 7.97 8.20 9.11
CA TYR A 319 8.78 8.50 10.29
C TYR A 319 9.56 9.80 10.12
N LEU A 320 10.24 9.95 8.97
CA LEU A 320 11.03 11.14 8.65
C LEU A 320 10.17 12.39 8.48
N ALA A 321 9.02 12.24 7.82
CA ALA A 321 8.08 13.35 7.65
C ALA A 321 7.45 13.76 8.98
N HIS A 322 7.09 12.80 9.85
CA HIS A 322 6.49 13.07 11.14
C HIS A 322 7.47 13.74 12.09
N GLU A 323 8.72 13.26 12.15
CA GLU A 323 9.81 13.90 12.89
C GLU A 323 9.98 15.36 12.47
N PHE A 324 10.08 15.60 11.16
CA PHE A 324 10.24 16.95 10.62
C PHE A 324 9.05 17.85 10.97
N LYS A 325 7.81 17.37 10.77
CA LYS A 325 6.58 18.12 11.10
C LYS A 325 6.51 18.47 12.58
N ALA A 326 6.85 17.53 13.47
CA ALA A 326 6.87 17.76 14.91
C ALA A 326 7.91 18.82 15.30
N ALA A 327 9.13 18.71 14.77
CA ALA A 327 10.20 19.68 15.02
C ALA A 327 9.88 21.08 14.44
N TRP A 328 9.26 21.13 13.26
CA TRP A 328 8.81 22.37 12.61
C TRP A 328 7.73 23.08 13.43
N LEU A 329 6.76 22.33 13.96
CA LEU A 329 5.76 22.86 14.90
C LEU A 329 6.41 23.41 16.17
N ALA A 330 7.36 22.67 16.75
CA ALA A 330 8.10 23.10 17.94
C ALA A 330 8.94 24.37 17.69
N ALA A 331 9.46 24.53 16.47
CA ALA A 331 10.19 25.71 16.02
C ALA A 331 9.29 26.88 15.57
N GLY A 332 7.97 26.81 15.80
CA GLY A 332 7.04 27.88 15.44
C GLY A 332 6.93 28.14 13.94
N GLY A 333 7.13 27.12 13.12
CA GLY A 333 7.04 27.21 11.66
C GLY A 333 8.37 27.51 10.95
N SER A 334 9.48 27.55 11.68
CA SER A 334 10.82 27.75 11.12
C SER A 334 11.47 26.43 10.71
N VAL A 335 12.48 26.49 9.84
CA VAL A 335 13.31 25.32 9.49
C VAL A 335 13.94 24.75 10.78
N PRO A 336 13.70 23.47 11.12
CA PRO A 336 14.30 22.86 12.31
C PRO A 336 15.83 22.74 12.20
N THR A 337 16.51 22.60 13.34
CA THR A 337 17.94 22.25 13.38
C THR A 337 18.14 20.74 13.32
N TRP A 338 19.31 20.28 12.86
CA TRP A 338 19.65 18.86 12.79
C TRP A 338 19.54 18.13 14.15
N ASP A 339 19.87 18.80 15.26
CA ASP A 339 19.74 18.25 16.61
C ASP A 339 18.30 17.88 17.00
N ALA A 340 17.30 18.50 16.35
CA ALA A 340 15.89 18.20 16.55
C ALA A 340 15.37 17.06 15.64
N LEU A 341 16.24 16.50 14.79
CA LEU A 341 15.89 15.52 13.75
C LEU A 341 16.79 14.26 13.87
N PRO A 342 16.74 13.51 14.98
CA PRO A 342 17.61 12.35 15.20
C PRO A 342 17.50 11.23 14.14
N LEU A 343 16.29 10.89 13.67
CA LEU A 343 16.07 9.89 12.62
C LEU A 343 16.69 10.35 11.30
N ARG A 344 16.40 11.59 10.88
CA ARG A 344 16.96 12.15 9.66
C ARG A 344 18.48 12.29 9.73
N SER A 345 19.01 12.69 10.88
CA SER A 345 20.45 12.81 11.10
C SER A 345 21.18 11.47 11.04
N ALA A 346 20.53 10.39 11.50
CA ALA A 346 21.12 9.04 11.51
C ALA A 346 21.34 8.45 10.11
N LEU A 347 20.61 8.93 9.08
CA LEU A 347 20.76 8.46 7.70
C LEU A 347 22.13 8.82 7.10
N GLY A 348 22.65 10.01 7.42
CA GLY A 348 23.82 10.57 6.73
C GLY A 348 23.46 11.03 5.32
N ASP A 349 24.06 10.40 4.30
CA ASP A 349 23.78 10.71 2.89
C ASP A 349 22.42 10.14 2.47
N PRO A 350 21.41 10.98 2.14
CA PRO A 350 20.09 10.49 1.75
C PRO A 350 20.08 9.84 0.36
N PHE A 351 21.14 10.01 -0.44
CA PHE A 351 21.21 9.51 -1.82
C PHE A 351 21.87 8.13 -1.94
N ASP A 352 22.22 7.49 -0.82
CA ASP A 352 22.79 6.14 -0.76
C ASP A 352 21.65 5.09 -0.63
N PRO A 353 21.32 4.32 -1.71
CA PRO A 353 20.23 3.35 -1.67
C PRO A 353 20.50 2.16 -0.72
N ALA A 354 21.75 1.94 -0.30
CA ALA A 354 22.07 0.93 0.70
C ALA A 354 21.69 1.37 2.12
N ARG A 355 21.59 2.68 2.37
CA ARG A 355 21.27 3.26 3.69
C ARG A 355 19.80 3.59 3.88
N MET A 356 19.09 3.84 2.79
CA MET A 356 17.70 4.24 2.83
C MET A 356 16.84 3.28 2.03
N LEU A 357 15.80 2.75 2.69
CA LEU A 357 14.80 1.95 2.00
C LEU A 357 13.96 2.86 1.08
N MET A 358 14.03 2.60 -0.22
CA MET A 358 13.33 3.43 -1.21
C MET A 358 12.77 2.58 -2.35
N SER A 359 11.54 2.89 -2.72
CA SER A 359 10.86 2.38 -3.91
C SER A 359 10.45 3.60 -4.75
N PRO A 360 11.23 3.97 -5.77
CA PRO A 360 10.95 5.16 -6.56
C PRO A 360 9.82 4.89 -7.57
N GLY A 361 8.63 5.39 -7.26
CA GLY A 361 7.52 5.49 -8.21
C GLY A 361 7.88 6.32 -9.45
N ILE A 362 7.11 6.17 -10.52
CA ILE A 362 7.37 6.81 -11.81
C ILE A 362 6.34 7.90 -12.04
N SER A 363 6.81 9.14 -12.24
CA SER A 363 5.96 10.24 -12.69
C SER A 363 6.32 10.64 -14.11
N THR A 364 5.35 10.51 -15.01
CA THR A 364 5.50 10.80 -16.43
C THR A 364 4.81 12.12 -16.79
N LEU A 365 5.54 13.03 -17.43
CA LEU A 365 4.95 14.19 -18.10
C LEU A 365 4.51 13.79 -19.50
N THR A 366 3.20 13.78 -19.77
CA THR A 366 2.66 13.52 -21.11
C THR A 366 2.51 14.81 -21.91
N ILE A 367 3.20 14.90 -23.05
CA ILE A 367 3.13 16.00 -24.01
C ILE A 367 2.46 15.50 -25.30
N ARG A 368 1.34 16.12 -25.66
CA ARG A 368 0.73 15.98 -26.97
C ARG A 368 1.44 16.91 -27.96
N LYS A 369 2.17 16.32 -28.91
CA LYS A 369 2.92 17.04 -29.94
C LYS A 369 2.01 17.42 -31.11
N ASP A 370 1.69 18.71 -31.21
CA ASP A 370 1.04 19.26 -32.40
C ASP A 370 2.00 19.43 -33.58
N THR A 371 1.48 19.36 -34.81
CA THR A 371 2.25 19.54 -36.06
C THR A 371 2.57 21.00 -36.37
N HIS A 372 1.83 21.96 -35.81
CA HIS A 372 2.03 23.39 -36.02
C HIS A 372 2.78 24.07 -34.86
N GLY A 373 3.27 23.29 -33.88
CA GLY A 373 4.02 23.80 -32.73
C GLY A 373 3.18 24.15 -31.50
N GLU A 374 1.85 24.04 -31.59
CA GLU A 374 0.91 24.27 -30.48
C GLU A 374 0.85 23.07 -29.52
N HIS A 375 2.00 22.70 -28.97
CA HIS A 375 2.12 21.54 -28.08
C HIS A 375 1.34 21.72 -26.78
N ARG A 376 0.82 20.62 -26.25
CA ARG A 376 0.00 20.59 -25.04
C ARG A 376 0.53 19.57 -24.06
N PHE A 377 0.25 19.71 -22.78
CA PHE A 377 0.60 18.72 -21.76
C PHE A 377 -0.56 18.44 -20.81
N VAL A 378 -0.61 17.23 -20.25
CA VAL A 378 -1.69 16.78 -19.37
C VAL A 378 -1.31 17.01 -17.91
N VAL A 379 -2.28 17.47 -17.12
CA VAL A 379 -2.12 17.80 -15.70
C VAL A 379 -3.21 17.10 -14.92
N HIS A 380 -2.83 16.43 -13.84
CA HIS A 380 -3.78 15.81 -12.92
C HIS A 380 -3.81 16.61 -11.61
N GLN A 381 -4.98 16.76 -10.99
CA GLN A 381 -5.11 17.29 -9.63
C GLN A 381 -5.81 16.23 -8.77
N ARG A 382 -5.06 15.69 -7.81
CA ARG A 382 -5.53 14.62 -6.93
C ARG A 382 -6.68 15.09 -6.02
N ASP A 383 -7.65 14.22 -5.78
CA ASP A 383 -8.67 14.43 -4.77
C ASP A 383 -8.04 14.32 -3.37
N GLY A 384 -7.98 15.44 -2.64
CA GLY A 384 -7.37 15.50 -1.32
C GLY A 384 -8.13 14.74 -0.22
N SER A 385 -9.30 14.19 -0.52
CA SER A 385 -10.09 13.36 0.41
C SER A 385 -9.88 11.86 0.24
N ALA A 386 -9.28 11.41 -0.88
CA ALA A 386 -9.12 10.00 -1.22
C ALA A 386 -7.74 9.41 -0.89
N VAL A 387 -6.68 10.23 -0.83
CA VAL A 387 -5.28 9.78 -0.71
C VAL A 387 -4.62 10.17 0.62
N ALA A 388 -3.68 9.33 1.09
CA ALA A 388 -3.00 9.50 2.38
C ALA A 388 -2.02 10.70 2.44
N ASP A 389 -1.52 11.17 1.28
CA ASP A 389 -0.58 12.30 1.13
C ASP A 389 -0.78 13.07 -0.20
N GLY A 390 -0.43 14.36 -0.21
CA GLY A 390 -0.34 15.17 -1.45
C GLY A 390 -1.64 15.77 -1.99
N GLY A 391 -2.73 15.79 -1.20
CA GLY A 391 -4.04 16.28 -1.63
C GLY A 391 -4.07 17.71 -2.19
N GLY A 392 -4.81 17.92 -3.29
CA GLY A 392 -5.14 19.24 -3.83
C GLY A 392 -4.07 19.93 -4.69
N MET A 393 -2.87 19.35 -4.83
CA MET A 393 -1.84 19.86 -5.75
C MET A 393 -1.97 19.27 -7.16
N CYS A 394 -1.57 20.04 -8.16
CA CYS A 394 -1.38 19.54 -9.52
C CYS A 394 -0.11 18.69 -9.60
N THR A 395 -0.18 17.60 -10.35
CA THR A 395 0.94 16.72 -10.68
C THR A 395 1.00 16.47 -12.18
N VAL A 396 2.14 16.01 -12.66
CA VAL A 396 2.22 15.41 -14.00
C VAL A 396 1.46 14.09 -14.03
N MET A 397 1.06 13.65 -15.22
CA MET A 397 0.19 12.50 -15.43
C MET A 397 0.68 11.67 -16.63
N PRO A 398 0.79 10.33 -16.50
CA PRO A 398 0.40 9.53 -15.32
C PRO A 398 1.50 9.44 -14.24
N SER A 399 1.16 9.03 -13.01
CA SER A 399 2.09 8.85 -11.88
C SER A 399 1.67 7.74 -10.90
N GLY A 400 2.45 6.66 -10.83
CA GLY A 400 2.22 5.57 -9.87
C GLY A 400 3.47 4.96 -9.27
N GLU A 401 3.27 4.00 -8.36
CA GLU A 401 4.35 3.29 -7.69
C GLU A 401 5.00 2.26 -8.63
N PHE A 402 6.33 2.12 -8.57
CA PHE A 402 7.01 1.12 -9.39
C PHE A 402 6.88 -0.26 -8.73
N GLN A 403 5.83 -0.99 -9.12
CA GLN A 403 5.40 -2.22 -8.48
C GLN A 403 5.07 -3.30 -9.52
N PRO A 404 5.25 -4.59 -9.19
CA PRO A 404 4.61 -5.64 -9.95
C PRO A 404 3.09 -5.63 -9.73
N SER A 405 2.35 -6.18 -10.70
CA SER A 405 0.91 -6.35 -10.60
C SER A 405 0.54 -7.26 -9.43
N SER A 406 1.31 -8.34 -9.19
CA SER A 406 1.06 -9.31 -8.12
C SER A 406 2.34 -9.77 -7.39
N PHE A 407 2.18 -10.64 -6.39
CA PHE A 407 3.29 -11.29 -5.67
C PHE A 407 3.86 -12.52 -6.39
N ALA A 408 3.25 -12.99 -7.49
CA ALA A 408 3.73 -14.15 -8.20
C ALA A 408 5.07 -13.84 -8.89
N ALA A 409 6.07 -14.73 -8.77
CA ALA A 409 7.39 -14.52 -9.35
C ALA A 409 7.35 -14.21 -10.86
N VAL A 410 6.44 -14.85 -11.59
CA VAL A 410 6.22 -14.57 -13.02
C VAL A 410 5.79 -13.12 -13.29
N ASP A 411 4.98 -12.54 -12.40
CA ASP A 411 4.53 -11.15 -12.53
C ASP A 411 5.62 -10.18 -12.10
N VAL A 412 6.44 -10.54 -11.10
CA VAL A 412 7.66 -9.77 -10.75
C VAL A 412 8.60 -9.67 -11.95
N ASP A 413 8.90 -10.77 -12.62
CA ASP A 413 9.77 -10.73 -13.80
C ASP A 413 9.10 -10.03 -15.00
N ASN A 414 7.81 -10.30 -15.23
CA ASN A 414 7.07 -9.73 -16.34
C ASN A 414 6.86 -8.21 -16.19
N ASP A 415 6.68 -7.71 -14.98
CA ASP A 415 6.38 -6.30 -14.74
C ASP A 415 7.62 -5.46 -14.44
N PHE A 416 8.80 -6.06 -14.36
CA PHE A 416 10.07 -5.36 -14.14
C PHE A 416 10.53 -4.59 -15.40
N SER A 417 9.77 -3.57 -15.75
CA SER A 417 10.01 -2.67 -16.88
C SER A 417 9.38 -1.32 -16.61
N LEU A 418 10.16 -0.25 -16.77
CA LEU A 418 9.67 1.12 -16.64
C LEU A 418 8.52 1.38 -17.62
N TRP A 419 8.65 0.91 -18.87
CA TRP A 419 7.62 1.11 -19.88
C TRP A 419 6.33 0.36 -19.54
N ARG A 420 6.41 -0.89 -19.09
CA ARG A 420 5.23 -1.67 -18.70
C ARG A 420 4.50 -1.05 -17.52
N ASN A 421 5.23 -0.53 -16.52
CA ASN A 421 4.60 0.23 -15.44
C ASN A 421 3.89 1.47 -15.99
N ILE A 422 4.57 2.30 -16.78
CA ILE A 422 3.99 3.52 -17.38
C ILE A 422 2.73 3.20 -18.20
N MET A 423 2.72 2.11 -18.96
CA MET A 423 1.56 1.65 -19.73
C MET A 423 0.35 1.33 -18.84
N ARG A 424 0.56 0.67 -17.69
CA ARG A 424 -0.53 0.40 -16.74
C ARG A 424 -1.08 1.69 -16.17
N GLU A 425 -0.22 2.64 -15.80
CA GLU A 425 -0.67 3.94 -15.33
C GLU A 425 -1.44 4.72 -16.41
N TYR A 426 -1.07 4.63 -17.69
CA TYR A 426 -1.89 5.18 -18.77
C TYR A 426 -3.24 4.48 -18.87
N SER A 427 -3.28 3.16 -18.74
CA SER A 427 -4.55 2.42 -18.77
C SER A 427 -5.48 2.84 -17.62
N GLU A 428 -4.93 3.04 -16.42
CA GLU A 428 -5.70 3.34 -15.21
C GLU A 428 -6.06 4.83 -15.14
N GLU A 429 -5.06 5.72 -15.20
CA GLU A 429 -5.27 7.15 -15.03
C GLU A 429 -5.87 7.83 -16.26
N PHE A 430 -5.43 7.48 -17.49
CA PHE A 430 -5.99 8.12 -18.69
C PHE A 430 -7.30 7.46 -19.12
N LEU A 431 -7.38 6.13 -19.11
CA LEU A 431 -8.53 5.42 -19.69
C LEU A 431 -9.55 4.95 -18.65
N GLY A 432 -9.26 5.10 -17.34
CA GLY A 432 -10.17 4.71 -16.26
C GLY A 432 -10.41 3.21 -16.17
N ASN A 433 -9.50 2.40 -16.72
CA ASN A 433 -9.56 0.95 -16.55
C ASN A 433 -9.25 0.59 -15.08
N PRO A 434 -9.79 -0.52 -14.56
CA PRO A 434 -9.46 -0.98 -13.21
C PRO A 434 -7.95 -1.19 -13.01
N GLU A 435 -7.50 -1.07 -11.76
CA GLU A 435 -6.11 -1.39 -11.40
C GLU A 435 -5.72 -2.80 -11.88
N HIS A 436 -4.55 -2.89 -12.48
CA HIS A 436 -3.98 -4.16 -12.90
C HIS A 436 -3.24 -4.79 -11.71
N ASP A 437 -4.01 -5.23 -10.72
CA ASP A 437 -3.55 -5.79 -9.43
C ASP A 437 -3.23 -7.29 -9.47
N GLY A 438 -3.15 -7.87 -10.66
CA GLY A 438 -2.88 -9.30 -10.84
C GLY A 438 -3.98 -10.21 -10.30
N SER A 439 -5.17 -9.69 -9.95
CA SER A 439 -6.34 -10.50 -9.57
C SER A 439 -6.93 -11.32 -10.73
N GLY A 440 -6.42 -11.12 -11.95
CA GLY A 440 -6.77 -11.86 -13.16
C GLY A 440 -6.29 -13.32 -13.14
N ALA A 441 -6.92 -14.16 -13.98
CA ALA A 441 -6.59 -15.59 -14.07
C ALA A 441 -5.24 -15.89 -14.75
N ARG A 442 -4.56 -14.87 -15.28
CA ARG A 442 -3.27 -14.95 -15.97
C ARG A 442 -2.50 -13.65 -15.80
N SER A 443 -1.18 -13.72 -15.93
CA SER A 443 -0.30 -12.55 -16.06
C SER A 443 -0.74 -11.66 -17.23
N ILE A 444 -0.40 -10.37 -17.11
CA ILE A 444 -0.71 -9.34 -18.11
C ILE A 444 0.06 -9.66 -19.40
N ASP A 445 -0.66 -9.75 -20.52
CA ASP A 445 -0.05 -9.91 -21.84
C ASP A 445 0.10 -8.54 -22.50
N TYR A 446 1.21 -7.86 -22.22
CA TYR A 446 1.49 -6.53 -22.78
C TYR A 446 1.57 -6.49 -24.31
N ALA A 447 1.80 -7.64 -24.96
CA ALA A 447 1.91 -7.71 -26.42
C ALA A 447 0.54 -7.92 -27.09
N GLY A 448 -0.36 -8.66 -26.43
CA GLY A 448 -1.67 -9.02 -26.98
C GLY A 448 -2.84 -8.18 -26.47
N ASP A 449 -2.80 -7.74 -25.21
CA ASP A 449 -3.93 -7.08 -24.54
C ASP A 449 -4.01 -5.59 -24.90
N GLU A 450 -5.23 -5.08 -25.09
CA GLU A 450 -5.49 -3.64 -25.16
C GLU A 450 -5.62 -3.07 -23.74
N PRO A 451 -5.14 -1.83 -23.48
CA PRO A 451 -4.58 -0.87 -24.44
C PRO A 451 -3.07 -1.03 -24.75
N PHE A 452 -2.40 -1.98 -24.09
CA PHE A 452 -0.93 -2.13 -24.12
C PHE A 452 -0.38 -2.36 -25.52
N ARG A 453 -1.02 -3.24 -26.29
CA ARG A 453 -0.66 -3.51 -27.69
C ARG A 453 -0.66 -2.24 -28.55
N SER A 454 -1.66 -1.37 -28.38
CA SER A 454 -1.75 -0.11 -29.12
C SER A 454 -0.67 0.88 -28.70
N PHE A 455 -0.31 0.93 -27.42
CA PHE A 455 0.81 1.73 -26.93
C PHE A 455 2.15 1.24 -27.50
N GLU A 456 2.37 -0.07 -27.51
CA GLU A 456 3.59 -0.69 -28.06
C GLU A 456 3.75 -0.43 -29.56
N GLN A 457 2.65 -0.54 -30.32
CA GLN A 457 2.66 -0.21 -31.74
C GLN A 457 3.03 1.26 -31.98
N ALA A 458 2.43 2.19 -31.23
CA ALA A 458 2.72 3.62 -31.35
C ALA A 458 4.18 3.95 -31.00
N ARG A 459 4.75 3.24 -30.02
CA ARG A 459 6.16 3.34 -29.64
C ARG A 459 7.08 2.83 -30.76
N THR A 460 6.78 1.65 -31.30
CA THR A 460 7.52 1.03 -32.40
C THR A 460 7.52 1.91 -33.66
N ASP A 461 6.40 2.59 -33.93
CA ASP A 461 6.27 3.52 -35.06
C ASP A 461 7.03 4.85 -34.84
N GLY A 462 7.63 5.06 -33.67
CA GLY A 462 8.35 6.30 -33.31
C GLY A 462 7.43 7.49 -33.02
N ARG A 463 6.12 7.27 -32.93
CA ARG A 463 5.10 8.32 -32.69
C ARG A 463 4.71 8.47 -31.22
N PHE A 464 5.25 7.59 -30.36
CA PHE A 464 5.19 7.67 -28.91
C PHE A 464 6.61 7.45 -28.38
N ARG A 465 7.27 8.55 -27.99
CA ARG A 465 8.67 8.55 -27.53
C ARG A 465 8.73 8.83 -26.04
N LEU A 466 9.67 8.21 -25.34
CA LEU A 466 9.83 8.37 -23.90
C LEU A 466 11.27 8.64 -23.51
N TRP A 467 11.43 9.55 -22.55
CA TRP A 467 12.71 9.94 -21.98
C TRP A 467 12.73 9.77 -20.47
N HIS A 468 13.92 9.59 -19.91
CA HIS A 468 14.18 9.49 -18.48
C HIS A 468 15.18 10.59 -18.07
N TYR A 469 14.81 11.36 -17.04
CA TYR A 469 15.65 12.44 -16.47
C TYR A 469 16.43 11.99 -15.24
N GLY A 470 16.19 10.78 -14.76
CA GLY A 470 16.76 10.26 -13.53
C GLY A 470 15.78 10.31 -12.36
N LEU A 471 16.36 10.44 -11.16
CA LEU A 471 15.69 10.40 -9.87
C LEU A 471 15.72 11.78 -9.21
N VAL A 472 14.65 12.10 -8.48
CA VAL A 472 14.61 13.19 -7.51
C VAL A 472 14.01 12.70 -6.21
N MET A 473 14.26 13.43 -5.14
CA MET A 473 13.78 13.10 -3.82
C MET A 473 12.93 14.22 -3.22
N ASP A 474 11.78 13.86 -2.67
CA ASP A 474 10.95 14.78 -1.89
C ASP A 474 11.67 15.14 -0.57
N PRO A 475 11.95 16.43 -0.29
CA PRO A 475 12.74 16.79 0.87
C PRO A 475 12.09 16.46 2.22
N LEU A 476 10.75 16.42 2.30
CA LEU A 476 10.02 16.20 3.55
C LEU A 476 10.02 14.72 3.96
N THR A 477 9.78 13.82 3.01
CA THR A 477 9.69 12.37 3.23
C THR A 477 10.99 11.65 2.94
N LEU A 478 11.91 12.29 2.20
CA LEU A 478 13.05 11.66 1.54
C LEU A 478 12.62 10.54 0.56
N GLY A 479 11.38 10.59 0.07
CA GLY A 479 10.89 9.67 -0.94
C GLY A 479 11.52 9.92 -2.30
N ALA A 480 12.25 8.92 -2.81
CA ALA A 480 12.77 8.92 -4.17
C ALA A 480 11.64 8.72 -5.20
N SER A 481 11.86 9.23 -6.41
CA SER A 481 10.90 9.15 -7.52
C SER A 481 11.59 9.33 -8.86
N GLN A 482 11.14 8.57 -9.86
CA GLN A 482 11.64 8.62 -11.23
C GLN A 482 10.92 9.70 -12.03
N ARG A 483 11.65 10.36 -12.93
CA ARG A 483 11.15 11.47 -13.74
C ARG A 483 11.23 11.12 -15.22
N THR A 484 10.07 10.95 -15.84
CA THR A 484 9.97 10.54 -17.25
C THR A 484 9.14 11.55 -18.05
N VAL A 485 9.41 11.65 -19.35
CA VAL A 485 8.62 12.46 -20.28
C VAL A 485 8.15 11.55 -21.40
N ALA A 486 6.88 11.67 -21.79
CA ALA A 486 6.30 11.04 -22.95
C ALA A 486 5.90 12.11 -23.95
N VAL A 487 6.36 11.99 -25.21
CA VAL A 487 5.92 12.84 -26.31
C VAL A 487 5.17 11.96 -27.30
N VAL A 488 3.89 12.27 -27.48
CA VAL A 488 2.99 11.53 -28.36
C VAL A 488 2.52 12.45 -29.47
N ASP A 489 2.64 12.00 -30.72
CA ASP A 489 2.11 12.75 -31.87
C ASP A 489 0.60 12.99 -31.70
N GLY A 490 0.13 14.19 -32.05
CA GLY A 490 -1.24 14.63 -31.78
C GLY A 490 -2.32 13.65 -32.24
N GLU A 491 -2.26 13.15 -33.47
CA GLU A 491 -3.22 12.17 -33.99
C GLU A 491 -3.19 10.84 -33.23
N VAL A 492 -2.01 10.41 -32.79
CA VAL A 492 -1.82 9.16 -32.04
C VAL A 492 -2.33 9.33 -30.63
N PHE A 493 -2.03 10.46 -29.99
CA PHE A 493 -2.56 10.83 -28.67
C PHE A 493 -4.10 10.83 -28.70
N ASP A 494 -4.69 11.54 -29.65
CA ASP A 494 -6.15 11.68 -29.74
C ASP A 494 -6.83 10.32 -29.97
N ARG A 495 -6.20 9.44 -30.75
CA ARG A 495 -6.69 8.07 -30.96
C ARG A 495 -6.54 7.21 -29.70
N LEU A 496 -5.34 7.11 -29.14
CA LEU A 496 -5.04 6.28 -27.98
C LEU A 496 -5.87 6.67 -26.75
N PHE A 497 -6.12 7.97 -26.56
CA PHE A 497 -6.81 8.51 -25.40
C PHE A 497 -8.18 9.11 -25.74
N THR A 498 -8.86 8.56 -26.76
CA THR A 498 -10.24 8.97 -27.12
C THR A 498 -11.18 8.88 -25.91
N GLY A 499 -10.96 7.89 -25.02
CA GLY A 499 -11.70 7.68 -23.79
C GLY A 499 -11.13 8.40 -22.56
N LEU A 500 -10.33 9.48 -22.75
CA LEU A 500 -9.68 10.19 -21.65
C LEU A 500 -10.69 10.58 -20.56
N VAL A 501 -10.51 10.01 -19.37
CA VAL A 501 -11.42 10.19 -18.26
C VAL A 501 -11.06 11.48 -17.51
N ALA A 502 -11.96 12.46 -17.55
CA ALA A 502 -11.73 13.76 -16.91
C ALA A 502 -11.71 13.70 -15.37
N THR A 503 -12.31 12.67 -14.77
CA THR A 503 -12.33 12.43 -13.31
C THR A 503 -12.39 10.93 -13.03
N ASN A 504 -11.46 10.42 -12.24
CA ASN A 504 -11.43 9.04 -11.76
C ASN A 504 -11.34 9.00 -10.22
N ASP A 505 -11.19 7.82 -9.63
CA ASP A 505 -11.11 7.63 -8.17
C ASP A 505 -9.87 8.32 -7.55
N GLU A 506 -8.88 8.71 -8.35
CA GLU A 506 -7.65 9.36 -7.89
C GLU A 506 -7.69 10.90 -7.96
N GLY A 507 -8.53 11.46 -8.83
CA GLY A 507 -8.65 12.91 -9.00
C GLY A 507 -9.25 13.31 -10.34
N HIS A 508 -8.92 14.52 -10.80
CA HIS A 508 -9.45 15.08 -12.04
C HIS A 508 -8.38 15.76 -12.89
N ILE A 509 -8.55 15.69 -14.22
CA ILE A 509 -7.66 16.33 -15.17
C ILE A 509 -7.91 17.84 -15.18
N VAL A 510 -6.84 18.62 -15.07
CA VAL A 510 -6.89 20.08 -15.13
C VAL A 510 -6.71 20.54 -16.56
N GLY A 511 -7.70 21.30 -17.02
CA GLY A 511 -7.82 21.75 -18.40
C GLY A 511 -7.96 23.26 -18.57
N GLU A 512 -7.72 23.74 -19.79
CA GLU A 512 -7.93 25.14 -20.20
C GLU A 512 -8.72 25.21 -21.51
N GLY A 513 -9.67 26.15 -21.60
CA GLY A 513 -10.43 26.40 -22.82
C GLY A 513 -11.37 25.26 -23.22
N GLY A 514 -11.84 24.45 -22.26
CA GLY A 514 -12.71 23.30 -22.52
C GLY A 514 -11.99 22.03 -22.96
N ARG A 515 -10.65 22.02 -22.93
CA ARG A 515 -9.82 20.83 -23.21
C ARG A 515 -9.26 20.24 -21.92
N ALA A 516 -8.99 18.94 -21.90
CA ALA A 516 -8.38 18.21 -20.78
C ALA A 516 -6.82 18.22 -20.85
N ASP A 517 -6.24 19.33 -21.26
CA ASP A 517 -4.79 19.55 -21.37
C ASP A 517 -4.48 21.05 -21.16
N MET A 518 -3.20 21.42 -21.06
CA MET A 518 -2.69 22.78 -20.87
C MET A 518 -1.66 23.15 -21.96
N PRO A 519 -1.49 24.42 -22.33
CA PRO A 519 -0.50 24.82 -23.34
C PRO A 519 0.91 24.52 -22.83
N PHE A 520 1.73 23.81 -23.60
CA PHE A 520 3.13 23.60 -23.23
C PHE A 520 3.95 24.84 -23.58
N THR A 521 3.84 25.88 -22.75
CA THR A 521 4.52 27.17 -22.91
C THR A 521 5.08 27.68 -21.58
N ALA A 522 6.11 28.53 -21.64
CA ALA A 522 6.69 29.19 -20.46
C ALA A 522 5.64 29.95 -19.64
N GLU A 523 4.70 30.62 -20.31
CA GLU A 523 3.64 31.40 -19.66
C GLU A 523 2.68 30.49 -18.89
N ALA A 524 2.21 29.40 -19.51
CA ALA A 524 1.31 28.46 -18.86
C ALA A 524 1.97 27.76 -17.65
N ILE A 525 3.24 27.35 -17.79
CA ILE A 525 4.02 26.78 -16.68
C ILE A 525 4.14 27.78 -15.53
N SER A 526 4.47 29.04 -15.82
CA SER A 526 4.62 30.09 -14.79
C SER A 526 3.30 30.37 -14.07
N ARG A 527 2.18 30.39 -14.81
CA ARG A 527 0.84 30.62 -14.24
C ARG A 527 0.40 29.49 -13.28
N LEU A 528 0.78 28.26 -13.59
CA LEU A 528 0.41 27.08 -12.81
C LEU A 528 1.42 26.74 -11.71
N GLU A 529 2.54 27.45 -11.64
CA GLU A 529 3.65 27.14 -10.74
C GLU A 529 3.18 26.85 -9.32
N SER A 530 2.43 27.76 -8.70
CA SER A 530 1.97 27.63 -7.30
C SER A 530 1.02 26.45 -7.06
N ARG A 531 0.43 25.89 -8.12
CA ARG A 531 -0.46 24.74 -8.04
C ARG A 531 0.28 23.41 -8.12
N PHE A 532 1.48 23.37 -8.69
CA PHE A 532 2.22 22.12 -8.90
C PHE A 532 3.00 21.66 -7.68
N SER A 533 3.01 20.34 -7.47
CA SER A 533 3.99 19.72 -6.57
C SER A 533 5.41 20.08 -7.02
N ALA A 534 6.33 20.25 -6.06
CA ALA A 534 7.71 20.65 -6.30
C ALA A 534 8.39 19.76 -7.35
N SER A 535 8.15 18.44 -7.27
CA SER A 535 8.74 17.46 -8.16
C SER A 535 8.16 17.50 -9.58
N SER A 536 6.85 17.72 -9.72
CA SER A 536 6.18 17.88 -11.02
C SER A 536 6.62 19.16 -11.72
N LEU A 537 6.72 20.26 -10.98
CA LEU A 537 7.22 21.53 -11.50
C LEU A 537 8.67 21.41 -11.97
N THR A 538 9.52 20.71 -11.22
CA THR A 538 10.91 20.47 -11.60
C THR A 538 10.99 19.74 -12.95
N LEU A 539 10.22 18.67 -13.13
CA LEU A 539 10.16 17.93 -14.39
C LEU A 539 9.63 18.78 -15.55
N LEU A 540 8.57 19.57 -15.32
CA LEU A 540 8.04 20.50 -16.33
C LEU A 540 9.08 21.53 -16.78
N ARG A 541 9.86 22.08 -15.83
CA ARG A 541 10.94 23.04 -16.14
C ARG A 541 12.08 22.40 -16.92
N LEU A 542 12.47 21.18 -16.57
CA LEU A 542 13.48 20.41 -17.31
C LEU A 542 12.99 20.10 -18.74
N ALA A 543 11.77 19.59 -18.88
CA ALA A 543 11.19 19.33 -20.18
C ALA A 543 11.05 20.60 -21.03
N TRP A 544 10.69 21.73 -20.43
CA TRP A 544 10.64 23.00 -21.14
C TRP A 544 12.02 23.49 -21.58
N ARG A 545 13.05 23.34 -20.73
CA ARG A 545 14.45 23.63 -21.08
C ARG A 545 14.88 22.83 -22.31
N ASP A 546 14.58 21.53 -22.32
CA ASP A 546 15.06 20.58 -23.34
C ASP A 546 14.06 20.33 -24.48
N ARG A 547 13.01 21.16 -24.58
CA ARG A 547 11.90 20.99 -25.52
C ARG A 547 12.34 20.77 -26.97
N HIS A 548 13.42 21.41 -27.41
CA HIS A 548 13.93 21.24 -28.78
C HIS A 548 14.43 19.81 -29.01
N HIS A 549 15.11 19.22 -28.02
CA HIS A 549 15.55 17.84 -28.09
C HIS A 549 14.38 16.85 -27.99
N LEU A 550 13.45 17.08 -27.06
CA LEU A 550 12.29 16.20 -26.84
C LEU A 550 11.29 16.20 -28.01
N LEU A 551 11.06 17.37 -28.61
CA LEU A 551 10.05 17.53 -29.65
C LEU A 551 10.60 17.20 -31.04
N GLY A 552 11.92 17.25 -31.25
CA GLY A 552 12.57 16.99 -32.54
C GLY A 552 12.72 18.25 -33.36
#